data_AF-A0AAD2STD6-F1
#
_entry.id   AF-A0AAD2STD6-F1
#
_cell.length_a   1.000
_cell.length_b   1.000
_cell.length_c   1.000
_cell.angle_alpha   90.00
_cell.angle_beta   90.00
_cell.angle_gamma   90.00
#
_symmetry.space_group_name_H-M   'P 1'
#
loop_
_entity.id
_entity.type
_entity.pdbx_description
1 polymer ?
#
loop_
_entity_poly.entity_id
_entity_poly.type
_entity_poly.pdbx_seq_one_letter_code
_entity_poly.pdbx_strand_id
1 'polypeptide(L)'
;MTRALLLAIGLTIAGSACAGSITGSIGARLVIYSRCEINTARGQPAPQVDCGRQASAQPRITESQSRTEGSQKQGIRLVTVEW
;
A
#
# COMPACT_ATOMS: atom_id res chain seq x y z
N MET A 1 7.84 -60.21 19.41
CA MET A 1 8.25 -60.05 17.99
C MET A 1 7.32 -59.11 17.21
N THR A 2 5.99 -59.33 17.22
CA THR A 2 5.01 -58.54 16.43
C THR A 2 4.94 -57.05 16.77
N ARG A 3 5.05 -56.69 18.05
CA ARG A 3 4.98 -55.28 18.49
C ARG A 3 6.13 -54.42 17.95
N ALA A 4 7.35 -54.97 17.91
CA ALA A 4 8.52 -54.29 17.36
C ALA A 4 8.42 -54.13 15.83
N LEU A 5 7.84 -55.13 15.16
CA LEU A 5 7.57 -55.09 13.72
C LEU A 5 6.56 -53.98 13.37
N LEU A 6 5.48 -53.88 14.13
CA LEU A 6 4.47 -52.83 13.96
C LEU A 6 5.04 -51.43 14.20
N LEU A 7 5.90 -51.28 15.21
CA LEU A 7 6.63 -50.04 15.46
C LEU A 7 7.55 -49.66 14.31
N ALA A 8 8.34 -50.61 13.79
CA ALA A 8 9.22 -50.37 12.65
C ALA A 8 8.45 -49.97 11.39
N ILE A 9 7.32 -50.64 11.11
CA ILE A 9 6.44 -50.29 9.97
C ILE A 9 5.85 -48.89 10.16
N GLY A 10 5.35 -48.57 11.34
CA GLY A 10 4.81 -47.22 11.64
C GLY A 10 5.86 -46.11 11.50
N LEU A 11 7.10 -46.36 11.94
CA LEU A 11 8.23 -45.44 11.80
C LEU A 11 8.61 -45.21 10.32
N THR A 12 8.53 -46.23 9.47
CA THR A 12 8.82 -46.06 8.03
C THR A 12 7.78 -45.22 7.29
N ILE A 13 6.50 -45.29 7.68
CA ILE A 13 5.41 -44.54 7.04
C ILE A 13 5.45 -43.05 7.45
N ALA A 14 5.87 -42.76 8.69
CA ALA A 14 6.03 -41.39 9.18
C ALA A 14 7.18 -40.62 8.47
N GLY A 15 8.21 -41.33 7.98
CA GLY A 15 9.31 -40.73 7.22
C GLY A 15 8.92 -40.20 5.83
N SER A 16 7.78 -40.67 5.30
CA SER A 16 7.22 -40.27 4.00
C SER A 16 6.05 -39.29 4.10
N ALA A 17 5.80 -38.70 5.26
CA ALA A 17 4.92 -37.54 5.37
C ALA A 17 5.61 -36.35 4.69
N CYS A 18 5.50 -36.28 3.36
CA CYS A 18 6.05 -35.23 2.53
C CYS A 18 5.62 -33.88 3.12
N ALA A 19 6.58 -33.11 3.63
CA ALA A 19 6.37 -31.71 3.88
C ALA A 19 5.91 -31.09 2.56
N GLY A 20 4.64 -30.71 2.47
CA GLY A 20 4.12 -30.02 1.31
C GLY A 20 4.90 -28.73 1.13
N SER A 21 5.84 -28.70 0.18
CA SER A 21 6.60 -27.48 -0.08
C SER A 21 5.67 -26.52 -0.80
N ILE A 22 5.33 -25.39 -0.18
CA ILE A 22 4.70 -24.28 -0.87
C ILE A 22 5.82 -23.57 -1.62
N THR A 23 6.16 -24.07 -2.82
CA THR A 23 7.16 -23.47 -3.69
C THR A 23 6.48 -22.50 -4.65
N GLY A 24 7.12 -21.36 -4.88
CA GLY A 24 6.61 -20.31 -5.74
C GLY A 24 7.57 -19.12 -5.78
N SER A 25 7.38 -18.22 -6.73
CA SER A 25 8.18 -17.00 -6.87
C SER A 25 7.29 -15.77 -6.70
N ILE A 26 7.72 -14.83 -5.86
CA ILE A 26 7.09 -13.51 -5.76
C ILE A 26 7.85 -12.56 -6.69
N GLY A 27 7.20 -12.14 -7.77
CA GLY A 27 7.68 -11.04 -8.60
C GLY A 27 7.32 -9.71 -7.95
N ALA A 28 8.31 -8.96 -7.47
CA ALA A 28 8.12 -7.59 -7.00
C ALA A 28 8.78 -6.60 -7.96
N ARG A 29 8.12 -5.46 -8.19
CA ARG A 29 8.67 -4.36 -9.00
C ARG A 29 8.58 -3.07 -8.21
N LEU A 30 9.71 -2.43 -7.96
CA LEU A 30 9.78 -1.07 -7.43
C LEU A 30 9.83 -0.10 -8.60
N VAL A 31 8.91 0.87 -8.63
CA VAL A 31 8.93 1.99 -9.57
C VAL A 31 9.23 3.25 -8.79
N ILE A 32 10.37 3.87 -9.07
CA ILE A 32 10.76 5.16 -8.50
C ILE A 32 10.48 6.23 -9.54
N TYR A 33 9.55 7.12 -9.20
CA TYR A 33 9.21 8.26 -10.02
C TYR A 33 10.19 9.42 -9.77
N SER A 34 10.40 10.26 -10.79
CA SER A 34 11.17 11.50 -10.63
C SER A 34 10.44 12.47 -9.70
N ARG A 35 11.15 13.47 -9.18
CA ARG A 35 10.53 14.50 -8.32
C ARG A 35 9.38 15.20 -9.06
N CYS A 36 8.23 15.35 -8.39
CA CYS A 36 7.14 16.17 -8.89
C CYS A 36 7.44 17.66 -8.63
N GLU A 37 6.99 18.52 -9.54
CA GLU A 37 6.98 19.96 -9.32
C GLU A 37 5.71 20.34 -8.54
N ILE A 38 5.87 21.11 -7.47
CA ILE A 38 4.76 21.57 -6.62
C ILE A 38 4.80 23.09 -6.55
N ASN A 39 3.74 23.72 -7.03
CA ASN A 39 3.60 25.18 -7.02
C ASN A 39 2.47 25.62 -6.10
N THR A 40 2.80 26.46 -5.13
CA THR A 40 1.88 27.07 -4.16
C THR A 40 1.81 28.59 -4.35
N ALA A 41 1.58 29.04 -5.58
CA ALA A 41 1.49 30.46 -5.90
C ALA A 41 0.34 31.15 -5.13
N ARG A 42 0.61 32.39 -4.70
CA ARG A 42 -0.35 33.22 -3.96
C ARG A 42 -1.58 33.49 -4.83
N GLY A 43 -2.76 33.11 -4.36
CA GLY A 43 -4.03 33.25 -5.10
C GLY A 43 -4.47 31.98 -5.84
N GLN A 44 -3.66 30.93 -5.88
CA GLN A 44 -4.12 29.61 -6.32
C GLN A 44 -5.01 29.00 -5.24
N PRO A 45 -6.14 28.38 -5.62
CA PRO A 45 -7.01 27.69 -4.67
C PRO A 45 -6.27 26.49 -4.04
N ALA A 46 -5.63 25.66 -4.87
CA ALA A 46 -4.96 24.43 -4.44
C ALA A 46 -3.53 24.39 -5.02
N PRO A 47 -2.61 23.59 -4.45
CA PRO A 47 -1.29 23.41 -5.04
C PRO A 47 -1.43 22.83 -6.44
N GLN A 48 -0.67 23.34 -7.39
CA GLN A 48 -0.51 22.69 -8.68
C GLN A 48 0.63 21.68 -8.55
N VAL A 49 0.35 20.42 -8.82
CA VAL A 49 1.34 19.35 -8.79
C VAL A 49 1.48 18.80 -10.19
N ASP A 50 2.71 18.67 -10.69
CA ASP A 50 3.02 18.01 -11.95
C ASP A 50 4.10 16.96 -11.73
N CYS A 51 3.74 15.69 -11.92
CA CYS A 51 4.67 14.55 -11.88
C CYS A 51 5.10 14.10 -13.29
N GLY A 52 4.91 14.94 -14.30
CA GLY A 52 5.20 14.68 -15.70
C GLY A 52 4.23 13.67 -16.32
N ARG A 53 4.75 12.76 -17.16
CA ARG A 53 3.93 11.74 -17.85
C ARG A 53 3.54 10.55 -16.96
N GLN A 54 3.61 10.69 -15.64
CA GLN A 54 3.42 9.60 -14.69
C GLN A 54 2.10 9.74 -13.96
N ALA A 55 1.02 9.31 -14.62
CA ALA A 55 -0.35 9.41 -14.08
C ALA A 55 -0.51 8.70 -12.72
N SER A 56 0.20 7.60 -12.51
CA SER A 56 0.23 6.85 -11.24
C SER A 56 1.00 7.55 -10.12
N ALA A 57 1.75 8.61 -10.42
CA ALA A 57 2.41 9.46 -9.43
C ALA A 57 1.61 10.73 -9.14
N GLN A 58 0.62 11.05 -9.99
CA GLN A 58 -0.15 12.28 -9.89
C GLN A 58 -1.11 12.18 -8.69
N PRO A 59 -1.02 13.08 -7.70
CA PRO A 59 -1.90 13.01 -6.55
C PRO A 59 -3.32 13.43 -6.90
N ARG A 60 -4.27 12.89 -6.15
CA ARG A 60 -5.62 13.42 -6.11
C ARG A 60 -5.66 14.64 -5.21
N ILE A 61 -6.12 15.76 -5.76
CA ILE A 61 -6.26 17.01 -5.02
C ILE A 61 -7.74 17.30 -4.85
N THR A 62 -8.17 17.50 -3.60
CA THR A 62 -9.56 17.85 -3.27
C THR A 62 -9.60 19.10 -2.40
N GLU A 63 -10.69 19.86 -2.54
CA GLU A 63 -10.96 21.06 -1.77
C GLU A 63 -12.32 20.90 -1.09
N SER A 64 -12.38 21.23 0.19
CA SER A 64 -13.65 21.39 0.91
C SER A 64 -13.65 22.66 1.75
N GLN A 65 -14.84 23.27 1.87
CA GLN A 65 -15.07 24.38 2.78
C GLN A 65 -15.52 23.80 4.13
N SER A 66 -14.71 24.03 5.16
CA SER A 66 -15.09 23.77 6.55
C SER A 66 -15.92 24.96 7.04
N ARG A 67 -17.18 24.69 7.40
CA ARG A 67 -17.98 25.60 8.20
C ARG A 67 -17.52 25.45 9.65
N THR A 68 -16.83 26.44 10.17
CA THR A 68 -16.58 26.53 11.61
C THR A 68 -17.93 26.73 12.31
N GLU A 69 -18.34 25.80 13.16
CA GLU A 69 -19.44 26.04 14.09
C GLU A 69 -18.99 27.09 15.12
N GLY A 70 -19.44 28.33 14.94
CA GLY A 70 -19.11 29.45 15.83
C GLY A 70 -19.06 30.81 15.13
N SER A 71 -19.04 31.89 15.92
CA SER A 71 -19.16 33.30 15.51
C SER A 71 -18.10 33.81 14.51
N GLN A 72 -17.08 33.00 14.19
CA GLN A 72 -16.03 33.38 13.26
C GLN A 72 -16.47 33.12 11.81
N LYS A 73 -16.87 34.19 11.11
CA LYS A 73 -17.23 34.21 9.68
C LYS A 73 -16.05 33.96 8.72
N GLN A 74 -15.00 33.27 9.16
CA GLN A 74 -13.84 32.96 8.32
C GLN A 74 -13.92 31.47 7.99
N GLY A 75 -14.46 31.17 6.80
CA GLY A 75 -14.54 29.80 6.31
C GLY A 75 -13.13 29.21 6.25
N ILE A 76 -12.91 28.11 6.98
CA ILE A 76 -11.64 27.39 6.90
C ILE A 76 -11.69 26.58 5.60
N ARG A 77 -10.69 26.73 4.75
CA ARG A 77 -10.56 25.94 3.54
C ARG A 77 -9.64 24.75 3.83
N LEU A 78 -10.14 23.54 3.58
CA LEU A 78 -9.35 22.32 3.67
C LEU A 78 -8.95 21.88 2.26
N VAL A 79 -7.66 21.68 2.04
CA VAL A 79 -7.11 21.14 0.80
C VAL A 79 -6.40 19.83 1.15
N THR A 80 -6.83 18.73 0.52
CA THR A 80 -6.26 17.40 0.73
C THR A 80 -5.50 16.96 -0.51
N VAL A 81 -4.29 16.45 -0.31
CA VAL A 81 -3.42 15.90 -1.36
C VAL A 81 -3.15 14.43 -1.01
N GLU A 82 -3.62 13.52 -1.86
CA GLU A 82 -3.55 12.07 -1.64
C GLU A 82 -2.75 11.39 -2.76
N TRP A 83 -1.80 10.51 -2.41
CA TRP A 83 -1.00 9.68 -3.32
C TRP A 83 -1.39 8.21 -3.21
#